data_AF-A0A660VL04-F1
#
_entry.id   AF-A0A660VL04-F1
#
_cell.length_a   1.000
_cell.length_b   1.000
_cell.length_c   1.000
_cell.angle_alpha   90.00
_cell.angle_beta   90.00
_cell.angle_gamma   90.00
#
_symmetry.space_group_name_H-M   'P 1'
#
loop_
_entity.id
_entity.type
_entity.pdbx_description
1 polymer ?
#
loop_
_entity_poly.entity_id
_entity_poly.type
_entity_poly.pdbx_seq_one_letter_code
_entity_poly.pdbx_strand_id
1 'polypeptide(L)' 'MTARRDGKGGCPICGRPNTDERGKKLEHFPFCSARCKLVDLGKWLDGEYFVEDAGEEPPRTEGEGSDTDR' A
#
# COMPACT_ATOMS: atom_id res chain seq x y z
N MET A 1 -8.95 -20.68 14.80
CA MET A 1 -7.85 -19.79 14.36
C MET A 1 -7.71 -19.94 12.86
N THR A 2 -8.44 -19.14 12.07
CA THR A 2 -8.40 -19.23 10.60
C THR A 2 -7.07 -18.67 10.09
N ALA A 3 -6.33 -19.52 9.37
CA ALA A 3 -4.99 -19.26 8.86
C ALA A 3 -4.92 -17.93 8.08
N ARG A 4 -3.97 -17.08 8.47
CA ARG A 4 -3.61 -15.89 7.71
C ARG A 4 -2.86 -16.35 6.48
N ARG A 5 -3.52 -16.29 5.32
CA ARG A 5 -2.86 -16.50 4.04
C ARG A 5 -2.20 -15.17 3.67
N ASP A 6 -0.91 -15.05 3.96
CA ASP A 6 -0.02 -14.03 3.40
C ASP A 6 0.09 -14.27 1.89
N GLY A 7 -0.91 -13.78 1.14
CA GLY A 7 -0.92 -13.77 -0.30
C GLY A 7 -0.63 -12.36 -0.78
N LYS A 8 0.51 -12.15 -1.44
CA LYS A 8 0.73 -10.97 -2.29
C LYS A 8 -0.45 -10.89 -3.27
N GLY A 9 -1.42 -10.01 -2.98
CA GLY A 9 -2.68 -9.89 -3.73
C GLY A 9 -3.97 -10.19 -2.94
N GLY A 10 -3.92 -10.50 -1.64
CA GLY A 10 -5.10 -10.66 -0.79
C GLY A 10 -5.61 -9.35 -0.17
N CYS A 11 -6.80 -9.40 0.45
CA CYS A 11 -7.34 -8.27 1.21
C CYS A 11 -6.42 -7.92 2.40
N PRO A 12 -5.97 -6.65 2.55
CA PRO A 12 -5.00 -6.27 3.58
C PRO A 12 -5.55 -6.40 5.02
N ILE A 13 -6.87 -6.45 5.19
CA ILE A 13 -7.53 -6.52 6.50
C ILE A 13 -7.73 -7.96 6.99
N CYS A 14 -7.98 -8.91 6.08
CA CYS A 14 -8.37 -10.27 6.48
C CYS A 14 -7.73 -11.40 5.66
N GLY A 15 -6.93 -11.09 4.64
CA GLY A 15 -6.22 -12.07 3.80
C GLY A 15 -7.10 -12.83 2.80
N ARG A 16 -8.42 -12.59 2.74
CA ARG A 16 -9.31 -13.23 1.75
C ARG A 16 -9.03 -12.72 0.32
N PRO A 17 -9.35 -13.50 -0.73
CA PRO A 17 -9.26 -13.03 -2.11
C PRO A 17 -10.03 -11.72 -2.31
N ASN A 18 -9.42 -10.76 -3.01
CA ASN A 18 -10.04 -9.51 -3.43
C ASN A 18 -10.33 -9.47 -4.94
N THR A 19 -10.21 -10.62 -5.60
CA THR A 19 -10.60 -10.87 -6.98
C THR A 19 -11.60 -12.02 -7.05
N ASP A 20 -12.39 -12.06 -8.11
CA ASP A 20 -13.20 -13.24 -8.45
C ASP A 20 -12.32 -14.39 -9.00
N GLU A 21 -12.96 -15.51 -9.30
CA GLU A 21 -12.34 -16.72 -9.85
C GLU A 21 -11.67 -16.52 -11.23
N ARG A 22 -11.99 -15.45 -11.94
CA ARG A 22 -11.40 -15.07 -13.23
C ARG A 22 -10.28 -14.04 -13.08
N GLY A 23 -9.94 -13.65 -11.85
CA GLY A 23 -8.94 -12.64 -11.55
C GLY A 23 -9.46 -11.20 -11.71
N LYS A 24 -10.77 -10.97 -11.88
CA LYS A 24 -11.34 -9.62 -11.91
C LYS A 24 -11.36 -9.05 -10.50
N LYS A 25 -10.92 -7.81 -10.33
CA LYS A 25 -11.00 -7.07 -9.07
C LYS A 25 -12.45 -6.98 -8.59
N LEU A 26 -12.69 -7.29 -7.31
CA LEU A 26 -13.98 -7.09 -6.67
C LEU A 26 -14.30 -5.59 -6.54
N GLU A 27 -15.57 -5.26 -6.35
CA GLU A 27 -16.06 -3.87 -6.25
C GLU A 27 -15.30 -3.04 -5.20
N HIS A 28 -14.95 -3.67 -4.08
CA HIS A 28 -14.28 -3.01 -2.96
C HIS A 28 -12.76 -3.16 -2.98
N PHE A 29 -12.15 -3.56 -4.10
CA PHE A 29 -10.71 -3.70 -4.23
C PHE A 29 -9.98 -2.42 -3.72
N PRO A 30 -8.93 -2.54 -2.90
CA PRO A 30 -8.14 -3.75 -2.58
C PRO A 30 -8.74 -4.66 -1.50
N PHE A 31 -9.93 -4.37 -0.99
CA PHE A 31 -10.60 -5.14 0.06
C PHE A 31 -11.56 -6.20 -0.53
N CYS A 32 -11.87 -7.23 0.27
CA CYS A 32 -12.82 -8.26 -0.14
C CYS A 32 -14.29 -7.86 0.07
N SER A 33 -14.57 -6.77 0.80
CA SER A 33 -15.94 -6.35 1.18
C SER A 33 -15.98 -4.92 1.75
N ALA A 34 -17.16 -4.30 1.74
CA ALA A 34 -17.42 -3.02 2.41
C ALA A 34 -17.04 -3.03 3.90
N ARG A 35 -17.28 -4.15 4.62
CA ARG A 35 -16.87 -4.29 6.03
C ARG A 35 -15.36 -4.10 6.21
N CYS A 36 -14.55 -4.72 5.35
CA CYS A 36 -13.10 -4.58 5.44
C CYS A 36 -12.63 -3.16 5.14
N LYS A 37 -13.27 -2.47 4.19
CA LYS A 37 -12.99 -1.04 3.92
C LYS A 37 -13.27 -0.17 5.15
N LEU A 38 -14.37 -0.42 5.87
CA LEU A 38 -14.72 0.33 7.08
C LEU A 38 -13.76 0.05 8.24
N VAL A 39 -13.31 -1.21 8.40
CA VAL A 39 -12.31 -1.55 9.41
C VAL A 39 -10.98 -0.85 9.14
N ASP A 40 -10.56 -0.81 7.87
CA ASP A 40 -9.36 -0.05 7.47
C ASP A 40 -9.49 1.43 7.82
N LEU A 41 -10.64 2.04 7.50
CA LEU A 41 -10.93 3.42 7.86
C LEU A 41 -10.88 3.64 9.39
N GLY A 42 -11.37 2.70 10.19
CA GLY A 42 -11.26 2.75 11.65
C GLY A 42 -9.81 2.85 12.10
N LYS A 43 -8.93 1.99 11.57
CA LYS A 43 -7.48 2.01 11.86
C LYS A 43 -6.82 3.35 11.51
N TRP A 44 -7.26 4.01 10.43
CA TRP A 44 -6.81 5.37 10.10
C TRP A 44 -7.25 6.39 11.14
N LEU A 45 -8.52 6.36 11.54
CA LEU A 45 -9.06 7.29 12.54
C LEU A 45 -8.45 7.06 13.93
N ASP A 46 -8.12 5.82 14.25
CA ASP A 46 -7.48 5.43 15.50
C ASP A 46 -5.97 5.72 15.52
N GLY A 47 -5.39 6.19 14.40
CA GLY A 47 -3.97 6.53 14.30
C GLY A 47 -3.04 5.32 14.28
N GLU A 48 -3.53 4.13 13.91
CA GLU A 48 -2.70 2.93 13.83
C GLU A 48 -1.72 2.96 12.64
N TYR A 49 -1.97 3.82 11.65
CA TYR A 49 -1.08 4.02 10.50
C TYR A 49 -0.13 5.20 10.77
N PHE A 50 1.17 4.93 10.79
CA PHE A 50 2.22 5.93 10.87
C PHE A 50 3.17 5.81 9.68
N VAL A 51 3.67 6.96 9.23
CA VAL A 51 4.74 7.02 8.22
C VAL A 51 6.04 7.19 8.98
N GLU A 52 6.97 6.25 8.80
CA GLU A 52 8.32 6.41 9.32
C GLU A 52 9.04 7.51 8.53
N ASP A 53 9.67 8.45 9.24
CA ASP A 53 10.51 9.45 8.60
C ASP A 53 11.80 8.76 8.14
N ALA A 54 11.97 8.60 6.83
CA ALA A 54 13.19 8.09 6.23
C ALA A 54 14.22 9.23 6.34
N GLY A 55 14.90 9.29 7.49
CA GLY A 55 15.69 10.43 7.93
C GLY A 55 16.47 11.15 6.82
N GLU A 56 16.32 12.48 6.79
CA GLU A 56 17.09 13.48 6.05
C GLU A 56 18.14 12.90 5.06
N GLU A 57 17.70 12.49 3.87
CA GLU A 57 18.66 12.34 2.77
C GLU A 57 19.13 13.75 2.38
N PRO A 58 20.45 14.02 2.38
CA PRO A 58 20.95 15.34 2.00
C PRO A 58 20.45 15.69 0.59
N PRO A 59 20.15 16.98 0.31
CA PRO A 59 19.62 17.39 -0.98
C PRO A 59 20.53 16.89 -2.09
N ARG A 60 19.95 16.10 -3.02
CA ARG A 60 20.64 15.63 -4.21
C ARG A 60 20.99 16.85 -5.04
N THR A 61 22.25 17.29 -5.06
CA THR A 61 22.70 18.40 -5.90
C THR A 61 22.60 17.99 -7.37
N GLU A 62 21.72 18.65 -8.11
CA GLU A 62 21.49 18.41 -9.54
C GLU A 62 22.63 19.02 -10.38
N GLY A 63 23.28 18.17 -11.19
CA GLY A 63 23.93 18.49 -12.47
C GLY A 63 24.82 19.73 -12.59
N GLU A 64 26.13 19.57 -12.35
CA GLU A 64 27.12 20.46 -12.95
C GLU A 64 27.24 20.11 -14.45
N GLY A 65 26.75 21.01 -15.31
CA GLY A 65 26.89 20.90 -16.75
C GLY A 65 28.35 20.99 -17.15
N SER A 66 28.89 19.90 -17.71
CA SER A 66 30.20 19.88 -18.35
C SER A 66 30.14 20.72 -19.63
N ASP A 67 30.48 22.00 -19.52
CA ASP A 67 30.86 22.86 -20.64
C ASP A 67 32.02 22.19 -21.39
N THR A 68 31.72 21.62 -22.55
CA THR A 68 32.71 20.99 -23.43
C THR A 68 32.49 21.56 -24.83
N ASP A 69 33.03 22.74 -25.10
CA ASP A 69 33.45 23.13 -26.46
C ASP A 69 34.43 24.31 -26.42
N ARG A 70 35.71 24.03 -26.70
CA ARG A 70 36.68 25.02 -27.19
C ARG A 70 37.55 24.39 -28.28
#